data_AF-A0A9W8A553-F1
#
_entry.id   AF-A0A9W8A553-F1
#
_cell.length_a   1.000
_cell.length_b   1.000
_cell.length_c   1.000
_cell.angle_alpha   90.00
_cell.angle_beta   90.00
_cell.angle_gamma   90.00
#
_symmetry.space_group_name_H-M   'P 1'
#
loop_
_entity.id
_entity.type
_entity.pdbx_description
1 polymer ?
#
loop_
_entity_poly.entity_id
_entity_poly.type
_entity_poly.pdbx_seq_one_letter_code
_entity_poly.pdbx_strand_id
1 'polypeptide(L)'
;MADNNPTTSVPADPTAKLSEGVEAIVLGEDGQPLSKKALKKLEKEREKALAKELRQKERLAKEAAAKAEREANYVDVSVGNYGVKPLNQSQERSGDRRVNIADLNGTRMGETVLLRARVQGSRPTGARLCFFMLRQQSSSIQGVVSMDGTTVSKDMLKFAS
;
A
#
# COMPACT_ATOMS: atom_id res chain seq x y z
N MET A 1 -25.66 -83.82 -11.15
CA MET A 1 -25.95 -83.14 -9.87
C MET A 1 -26.03 -81.65 -10.21
N ALA A 2 -27.21 -81.05 -10.43
CA ALA A 2 -28.18 -80.62 -9.40
C ALA A 2 -27.46 -79.65 -8.43
N ASP A 3 -27.80 -78.36 -8.34
CA ASP A 3 -29.08 -77.77 -7.92
C ASP A 3 -29.09 -76.25 -8.29
N ASN A 4 -30.10 -75.73 -9.01
CA ASN A 4 -31.37 -75.11 -8.59
C ASN A 4 -31.33 -73.60 -8.22
N ASN A 5 -32.10 -72.84 -9.01
CA ASN A 5 -32.50 -71.41 -8.96
C ASN A 5 -33.37 -71.11 -7.70
N PRO A 6 -33.66 -69.84 -7.29
CA PRO A 6 -34.75 -69.07 -7.93
C PRO A 6 -34.65 -67.50 -7.92
N THR A 7 -35.07 -66.89 -9.05
CA THR A 7 -36.12 -65.83 -9.17
C THR A 7 -35.83 -64.44 -8.52
N THR A 8 -35.82 -63.30 -9.22
CA THR A 8 -37.02 -62.53 -9.64
C THR A 8 -36.75 -61.37 -10.64
N SER A 9 -37.64 -61.27 -11.65
CA SER A 9 -38.28 -60.08 -12.27
C SER A 9 -37.50 -58.88 -12.86
N VAL A 10 -37.26 -58.89 -14.19
CA VAL A 10 -37.84 -58.03 -15.29
C VAL A 10 -38.77 -56.84 -14.87
N PRO A 11 -38.96 -55.72 -15.64
CA PRO A 11 -38.18 -54.94 -16.63
C PRO A 11 -38.15 -53.40 -16.38
N ALA A 12 -37.57 -52.67 -17.35
CA ALA A 12 -37.36 -51.22 -17.50
C ALA A 12 -38.56 -50.27 -17.38
N ASP A 13 -38.30 -49.00 -17.02
CA ASP A 13 -39.10 -47.83 -17.41
C ASP A 13 -38.21 -46.56 -17.60
N PRO A 14 -38.50 -45.68 -18.59
CA PRO A 14 -37.60 -44.65 -19.12
C PRO A 14 -37.89 -43.24 -18.59
N THR A 15 -36.94 -42.61 -17.92
CA THR A 15 -37.03 -41.20 -17.52
C THR A 15 -35.73 -40.44 -17.79
N ALA A 16 -35.22 -40.58 -19.02
CA ALA A 16 -34.04 -39.88 -19.51
C ALA A 16 -34.35 -38.60 -20.32
N LYS A 17 -35.50 -37.93 -20.11
CA LYS A 17 -35.84 -36.70 -20.85
C LYS A 17 -36.69 -35.73 -20.02
N LEU A 18 -36.08 -34.87 -19.19
CA LEU A 18 -36.67 -33.61 -18.70
C LEU A 18 -35.67 -32.80 -17.84
N SER A 19 -34.49 -32.47 -18.37
CA SER A 19 -33.54 -31.58 -17.67
C SER A 19 -32.83 -30.57 -18.59
N GLU A 20 -33.57 -29.98 -19.52
CA GLU A 20 -33.15 -28.77 -20.24
C GLU A 20 -34.18 -27.68 -20.00
N GLY A 21 -33.91 -26.79 -19.03
CA GLY A 21 -34.83 -25.70 -18.72
C GLY A 21 -34.60 -25.06 -17.36
N VAL A 22 -33.36 -24.64 -17.06
CA VAL A 22 -33.11 -23.74 -15.93
C VAL A 22 -32.27 -22.57 -16.45
N GLU A 23 -32.90 -21.71 -17.25
CA GLU A 23 -32.44 -20.33 -17.40
C GLU A 23 -32.76 -19.61 -16.08
N ALA A 24 -31.71 -19.10 -15.42
CA ALA A 24 -31.78 -18.46 -14.12
C ALA A 24 -32.65 -17.19 -14.15
N ILE A 25 -33.89 -17.32 -13.67
CA ILE A 25 -34.79 -16.20 -13.41
C ILE A 25 -34.34 -15.51 -12.11
N VAL A 26 -33.75 -14.32 -12.22
CA VAL A 26 -33.44 -13.46 -11.07
C VAL A 26 -34.75 -12.82 -10.59
N LEU A 27 -35.19 -13.21 -9.39
CA LEU A 27 -36.42 -12.76 -8.73
C LEU A 27 -36.17 -11.47 -7.92
N GLY A 28 -37.06 -10.48 -8.03
CA GLY A 28 -37.09 -9.29 -7.16
C GLY A 28 -37.98 -9.52 -5.92
N GLU A 29 -37.85 -8.64 -4.93
CA GLU A 29 -38.40 -8.78 -3.55
C GLU A 29 -39.94 -8.86 -3.44
N ASP A 30 -40.69 -8.68 -4.54
CA ASP A 30 -42.16 -8.78 -4.57
C ASP A 30 -42.71 -9.91 -5.47
N GLY A 31 -41.89 -10.92 -5.82
CA GLY A 31 -42.39 -12.16 -6.43
C GLY A 31 -43.04 -12.05 -7.82
N GLN A 32 -42.99 -10.89 -8.48
CA GLN A 32 -43.41 -10.70 -9.88
C GLN A 32 -42.19 -10.60 -10.83
N PRO A 33 -42.29 -11.10 -12.08
CA PRO A 33 -41.20 -11.07 -13.04
C PRO A 33 -40.85 -9.62 -13.39
N LEU A 34 -39.60 -9.25 -13.14
CA LEU A 34 -39.07 -7.91 -13.39
C LEU A 34 -39.30 -7.54 -14.88
N SER A 35 -40.04 -6.45 -15.14
CA SER A 35 -40.35 -5.98 -16.49
C SER A 35 -39.09 -5.86 -17.35
N LYS A 36 -39.15 -6.30 -18.62
CA LYS A 36 -38.04 -6.30 -19.60
C LYS A 36 -37.27 -4.98 -19.71
N LYS A 37 -37.84 -3.86 -19.26
CA LYS A 37 -37.19 -2.54 -19.21
C LYS A 37 -36.32 -2.31 -17.96
N ALA A 38 -36.68 -2.90 -16.82
CA ALA A 38 -35.91 -2.82 -15.58
C ALA A 38 -34.66 -3.72 -15.62
N LEU A 39 -34.76 -4.91 -16.23
CA LEU A 39 -33.60 -5.78 -16.51
C LEU A 39 -32.57 -5.07 -17.40
N LYS A 40 -32.99 -4.45 -18.51
CA LYS A 40 -32.11 -3.68 -19.40
C LYS A 40 -31.46 -2.47 -18.73
N LYS A 41 -32.09 -1.86 -17.71
CA LYS A 41 -31.52 -0.74 -16.95
C LYS A 41 -30.45 -1.22 -15.98
N LEU A 42 -30.70 -2.35 -15.29
CA LEU A 42 -29.75 -3.01 -14.39
C LEU A 42 -28.51 -3.52 -15.13
N GLU A 43 -28.68 -4.10 -16.31
CA GLU A 43 -27.58 -4.54 -17.18
C GLU A 43 -26.69 -3.37 -17.59
N LYS A 44 -27.30 -2.25 -18.04
CA LYS A 44 -26.57 -1.04 -18.45
C LYS A 44 -25.84 -0.35 -17.30
N GLU A 45 -26.36 -0.44 -16.07
CA GLU A 45 -25.69 0.07 -14.87
C GLU A 45 -24.53 -0.83 -14.44
N ARG A 46 -24.68 -2.16 -14.53
CA ARG A 46 -23.60 -3.13 -14.29
C ARG A 46 -22.46 -2.97 -15.30
N GLU A 47 -22.76 -2.86 -16.59
CA GLU A 47 -21.73 -2.64 -17.63
C GLU A 47 -20.96 -1.34 -17.42
N LYS A 48 -21.64 -0.25 -17.01
CA LYS A 48 -20.97 1.02 -16.69
C LYS A 48 -20.11 0.94 -15.43
N ALA A 49 -20.54 0.20 -14.42
CA ALA A 49 -19.75 -0.04 -13.23
C ALA A 49 -18.49 -0.87 -13.55
N LEU A 50 -18.65 -1.95 -14.31
CA LEU A 50 -17.54 -2.79 -14.78
C LEU A 50 -16.56 -2.01 -15.66
N ALA A 51 -17.04 -1.18 -16.58
CA ALA A 51 -16.17 -0.32 -17.40
C ALA A 51 -15.39 0.72 -16.58
N LYS A 52 -16.01 1.30 -15.54
CA LYS A 52 -15.32 2.20 -14.61
C LYS A 52 -14.28 1.48 -13.77
N GLU A 53 -14.59 0.29 -13.27
CA GLU A 53 -13.65 -0.54 -12.52
C GLU A 53 -12.46 -1.00 -13.37
N LEU A 54 -12.71 -1.44 -14.60
CA LEU A 54 -11.65 -1.82 -15.55
C LEU A 54 -10.72 -0.63 -15.82
N ARG A 55 -11.28 0.55 -16.08
CA ARG A 55 -10.48 1.77 -16.31
C ARG A 55 -9.71 2.21 -15.06
N GLN A 56 -10.26 2.03 -13.85
CA GLN A 56 -9.56 2.28 -12.60
C GLN A 56 -8.42 1.28 -12.39
N LYS A 57 -8.67 -0.02 -12.62
CA LYS A 57 -7.66 -1.09 -12.52
C LYS A 57 -6.52 -0.87 -13.51
N GLU A 58 -6.81 -0.49 -14.75
CA GLU A 58 -5.78 -0.15 -15.75
C GLU A 58 -4.94 1.07 -15.34
N ARG A 59 -5.57 2.12 -14.80
CA ARG A 59 -4.84 3.31 -14.34
C ARG A 59 -3.94 2.98 -13.15
N LEU A 60 -4.45 2.23 -12.18
CA LEU A 60 -3.68 1.76 -11.03
C LEU A 60 -2.53 0.85 -11.45
N ALA A 61 -2.75 -0.05 -12.42
CA ALA A 61 -1.71 -0.92 -12.95
C ALA A 61 -0.62 -0.14 -13.69
N LYS A 62 -0.98 0.86 -14.50
CA LYS A 62 -0.01 1.74 -15.17
C LYS A 62 0.78 2.60 -14.18
N GLU A 63 0.14 3.14 -13.15
CA GLU A 63 0.82 3.88 -12.09
C GLU A 63 1.74 2.99 -11.26
N ALA A 64 1.33 1.75 -10.96
CA ALA A 64 2.16 0.78 -10.27
C ALA A 64 3.38 0.36 -11.10
N ALA A 65 3.20 0.09 -12.40
CA ALA A 65 4.30 -0.24 -13.31
C ALA A 65 5.29 0.93 -13.42
N ALA A 66 4.81 2.16 -13.63
CA ALA A 66 5.66 3.35 -13.69
C ALA A 66 6.34 3.68 -12.35
N LYS A 67 5.78 3.24 -11.22
CA LYS A 67 6.41 3.37 -9.90
C LYS A 67 7.50 2.31 -9.71
N ALA A 68 7.22 1.06 -10.10
CA ALA A 68 8.18 -0.04 -10.05
C ALA A 68 9.40 0.23 -10.94
N GLU A 69 9.20 0.77 -12.14
CA GLU A 69 10.29 1.11 -13.07
C GLU A 69 11.16 2.27 -12.54
N ARG A 70 10.53 3.25 -11.86
CA ARG A 70 11.27 4.32 -11.17
C ARG A 70 12.03 3.83 -9.95
N GLU A 71 11.49 2.85 -9.22
CA GLU A 71 12.14 2.24 -8.07
C GLU A 71 13.28 1.28 -8.47
N ALA A 72 13.16 0.59 -9.61
CA ALA A 72 14.20 -0.29 -10.15
C ALA A 72 15.46 0.48 -10.61
N ASN A 73 15.29 1.70 -11.11
CA ASN A 73 16.40 2.57 -11.53
C ASN A 73 16.89 3.53 -10.42
N TYR A 74 16.35 3.39 -9.20
CA TYR A 74 16.68 4.29 -8.11
C TYR A 74 17.96 3.85 -7.40
N VAL A 75 18.99 4.69 -7.47
CA VAL A 75 20.22 4.53 -6.69
C VAL A 75 20.15 5.47 -5.48
N ASP A 76 20.28 4.91 -4.28
CA ASP A 76 20.34 5.71 -3.07
C ASP A 76 21.69 6.44 -2.99
N VAL A 77 21.65 7.76 -3.13
CA VAL A 77 22.82 8.64 -3.05
C VAL A 77 23.23 8.91 -1.58
N SER A 78 22.38 8.57 -0.61
CA SER A 78 22.57 8.89 0.81
C SER A 78 22.99 7.70 1.68
N VAL A 79 23.43 6.59 1.07
CA VAL A 79 23.93 5.42 1.79
C VAL A 79 25.04 5.84 2.77
N GLY A 80 24.84 5.56 4.06
CA GLY A 80 25.76 5.92 5.14
C GLY A 80 25.45 7.23 5.86
N ASN A 81 24.62 8.11 5.28
CA ASN A 81 24.20 9.37 5.91
C ASN A 81 22.98 9.20 6.84
N TYR A 82 22.30 8.05 6.77
CA TYR A 82 21.15 7.72 7.59
C TYR A 82 21.15 6.24 7.97
N GLY A 83 20.37 5.87 8.98
CA GLY A 83 20.23 4.49 9.45
C GLY A 83 20.37 4.33 10.95
N VAL A 84 20.15 3.10 11.40
CA VAL A 84 20.31 2.72 12.81
C VAL A 84 21.79 2.47 13.07
N LYS A 85 22.40 3.29 13.92
CA LYS A 85 23.77 3.05 14.38
C LYS A 85 23.80 1.84 15.33
N PRO A 86 24.91 1.06 15.34
CA PRO A 86 25.05 -0.06 16.27
C PRO A 86 24.99 0.42 17.72
N LEU A 87 24.70 -0.51 18.64
CA LEU A 87 24.65 -0.23 20.07
C LEU A 87 25.95 0.45 20.51
N ASN A 88 25.83 1.58 21.20
CA ASN A 88 26.99 2.30 21.70
C ASN A 88 27.64 1.50 22.84
N GLN A 89 28.79 0.90 22.57
CA GLN A 89 29.61 0.16 23.53
C GLN A 89 30.98 0.83 23.74
N SER A 90 31.08 2.16 23.48
CA SER A 90 32.34 2.91 23.57
C SER A 90 33.52 2.37 22.74
N GLN A 91 33.24 1.60 21.69
CA GLN A 91 34.26 1.03 20.80
C GLN A 91 35.05 2.11 20.04
N GLU A 92 34.38 3.23 19.71
CA GLU A 92 34.98 4.37 19.01
C GLU A 92 34.69 5.69 19.73
N ARG A 93 35.69 6.59 19.75
CA ARG A 93 35.57 7.95 20.29
C ARG A 93 35.88 8.95 19.17
N SER A 94 34.85 9.31 18.41
CA SER A 94 34.96 10.20 17.25
C SER A 94 35.49 11.61 17.57
N GLY A 95 35.44 12.07 18.83
CA GLY A 95 35.91 13.40 19.22
C GLY A 95 35.08 14.58 18.71
N ASP A 96 34.09 14.32 17.84
CA ASP A 96 33.26 15.36 17.23
C ASP A 96 32.54 16.22 18.27
N ARG A 97 32.70 17.55 18.12
CA ARG A 97 32.04 18.53 18.97
C ARG A 97 30.54 18.53 18.68
N ARG A 98 29.75 18.14 19.68
CA ARG A 98 28.28 18.18 19.63
C ARG A 98 27.79 19.47 20.29
N VAL A 99 26.94 20.19 19.57
CA VAL A 99 26.31 21.43 20.01
C VAL A 99 24.96 21.10 20.66
N ASN A 100 24.61 21.83 21.73
CA ASN A 100 23.28 21.74 22.33
C ASN A 100 22.30 22.66 21.61
N ILE A 101 21.03 22.25 21.56
CA ILE A 101 19.97 23.09 20.96
C ILE A 101 19.86 24.45 21.67
N ALA A 102 20.10 24.50 22.98
CA ALA A 102 20.07 25.75 23.74
C ALA A 102 21.13 26.78 23.28
N ASP A 103 22.22 26.32 22.67
CA ASP A 103 23.34 27.16 22.20
C ASP A 103 23.15 27.61 20.74
N LEU A 104 22.06 27.19 20.08
CA LEU A 104 21.73 27.59 18.72
C LEU A 104 20.94 28.90 18.75
N ASN A 105 21.53 29.96 18.21
CA ASN A 105 20.94 31.29 18.13
C ASN A 105 21.28 31.95 16.77
N GLY A 106 20.74 33.15 16.54
CA GLY A 106 20.91 33.86 15.26
C GLY A 106 22.35 34.23 14.89
N THR A 107 23.32 34.17 15.81
CA THR A 107 24.73 34.46 15.47
C THR A 107 25.44 33.29 14.79
N ARG A 108 24.87 32.08 14.85
CA ARG A 108 25.41 30.85 14.24
C ARG A 108 24.74 30.48 12.91
N MET A 109 24.07 31.44 12.29
CA MET A 109 23.43 31.26 10.99
C MET A 109 24.48 30.92 9.93
N GLY A 110 24.22 29.85 9.16
CA GLY A 110 25.12 29.37 8.11
C GLY A 110 26.21 28.38 8.58
N GLU A 111 26.32 28.11 9.88
CA GLU A 111 27.26 27.12 10.41
C GLU A 111 26.72 25.69 10.26
N THR A 112 27.58 24.75 9.85
CA THR A 112 27.27 23.32 9.90
C THR A 112 27.59 22.78 11.30
N VAL A 113 26.58 22.25 11.98
CA VAL A 113 26.70 21.76 13.36
C VAL A 113 26.29 20.30 13.49
N LEU A 114 26.97 19.57 14.37
CA LEU A 114 26.56 18.24 14.80
C LEU A 114 25.80 18.35 16.12
N LEU A 115 24.62 17.76 16.19
CA LEU A 115 23.79 17.76 17.39
C LEU A 115 23.26 16.36 17.72
N ARG A 116 22.80 16.19 18.96
CA ARG A 116 22.10 14.97 19.41
C ARG A 116 20.83 15.40 20.15
N ALA A 117 19.68 14.96 19.65
CA ALA A 117 18.39 15.32 20.21
C ALA A 117 17.41 14.13 20.15
N ARG A 118 16.30 14.25 20.86
CA ARG A 118 15.16 13.33 20.72
C ARG A 118 14.23 13.87 19.65
N VAL A 119 13.72 12.99 18.80
CA VAL A 119 12.65 13.33 17.85
C VAL A 119 11.34 13.35 18.63
N GLN A 120 10.74 14.52 18.78
CA GLN A 120 9.44 14.71 19.42
C GLN A 120 8.29 14.45 18.44
N GLY A 121 8.48 14.81 17.16
CA GLY A 121 7.51 14.58 16.10
C GLY A 121 8.17 14.64 14.74
N SER A 122 7.67 13.82 13.83
CA SER A 122 7.98 13.81 12.41
C SER A 122 6.68 14.09 11.65
N ARG A 123 6.74 14.96 10.64
CA ARG A 123 5.64 15.12 9.70
C ARG A 123 6.19 15.19 8.27
N PRO A 124 5.92 14.19 7.42
CA PRO A 124 6.17 14.32 5.99
C PRO A 124 5.23 15.37 5.41
N THR A 125 5.77 16.30 4.62
CA THR A 125 4.99 17.35 3.95
C THR A 125 5.25 17.27 2.45
N GLY A 126 4.27 16.74 1.73
CA GLY A 126 4.42 16.43 0.30
C GLY A 126 5.37 15.26 0.06
N ALA A 127 5.86 15.14 -1.17
CA ALA A 127 6.71 14.04 -1.60
C ALA A 127 8.22 14.27 -1.36
N ARG A 128 8.62 15.49 -0.99
CA ARG A 128 10.01 15.95 -1.06
C ARG A 128 10.55 16.56 0.23
N LEU A 129 9.67 16.89 1.19
CA LEU A 129 10.03 17.54 2.44
C LEU A 129 9.55 16.72 3.65
N CYS A 130 10.34 16.71 4.71
CA CYS A 130 9.93 16.19 6.00
C CYS A 130 10.37 17.16 7.11
N PHE A 131 9.44 17.49 8.01
CA PHE A 131 9.69 18.37 9.13
C PHE A 131 9.83 17.57 10.42
N PHE A 132 10.81 17.95 11.23
CA PHE A 132 11.10 17.33 12.51
C PHE A 132 10.98 18.36 13.62
N MET A 133 10.42 17.93 14.73
CA MET A 133 10.57 18.62 16.00
C MET A 133 11.63 17.89 16.81
N LEU A 134 12.79 18.52 16.98
CA LEU A 134 13.90 18.00 17.76
C LEU A 134 13.87 18.63 19.15
N ARG A 135 13.88 17.80 20.18
CA ARG A 135 13.86 18.23 21.59
C ARG A 135 15.12 17.78 22.32
N GLN A 136 15.70 18.71 23.08
CA GLN A 136 16.76 18.44 24.03
C GLN A 136 16.40 19.13 25.35
N GLN A 137 16.05 18.32 26.36
CA GLN A 137 15.54 18.83 27.65
C GLN A 137 14.35 19.78 27.46
N SER A 138 14.49 21.04 27.88
CA SER A 138 13.48 22.12 27.75
C SER A 138 13.54 22.86 26.42
N SER A 139 14.60 22.68 25.63
CA SER A 139 14.78 23.35 24.34
C SER A 139 14.25 22.49 23.20
N SER A 140 13.61 23.13 22.22
CA SER A 140 13.16 22.47 20.99
C SER A 140 13.48 23.33 19.77
N ILE A 141 13.75 22.67 18.65
CA ILE A 141 14.01 23.32 17.37
C ILE A 141 13.33 22.54 16.25
N GLN A 142 12.88 23.26 15.23
CA GLN A 142 12.30 22.67 14.03
C GLN A 142 13.41 22.41 13.00
N GLY A 143 13.53 21.17 12.56
CA GLY A 143 14.40 20.76 11.46
C GLY A 143 13.60 20.48 10.19
N VAL A 144 14.23 20.65 9.03
CA VAL A 144 13.65 20.31 7.73
C VAL A 144 14.66 19.46 6.96
N VAL A 145 14.20 18.35 6.40
CA VAL A 145 14.96 17.57 5.43
C VAL A 145 14.28 17.71 4.08
N SER A 146 15.04 18.15 3.07
CA SER A 146 14.61 18.25 1.68
C SER A 146 15.37 17.25 0.84
N MET A 147 14.67 16.52 -0.02
CA MET A 147 15.31 15.71 -1.04
C MET A 147 15.88 16.63 -2.12
N ASP A 148 17.20 16.70 -2.24
CA ASP A 148 17.86 17.54 -3.27
C ASP A 148 18.42 16.69 -4.43
N GLY A 149 18.36 15.36 -4.32
CA GLY A 149 18.79 14.43 -5.37
C GLY A 149 20.31 14.22 -5.47
N THR A 150 21.10 15.07 -4.80
CA THR A 150 22.57 15.00 -4.75
C THR A 150 23.12 14.51 -3.41
N THR A 151 22.43 14.82 -2.30
CA THR A 151 22.91 14.49 -0.93
C THR A 151 21.85 13.76 -0.10
N VAL A 152 20.59 14.11 -0.31
CA VAL A 152 19.43 13.52 0.38
C VAL A 152 18.57 12.78 -0.62
N SER A 153 18.31 11.51 -0.30
CA SER A 153 17.58 10.57 -1.13
C SER A 153 16.13 10.39 -0.63
N LYS A 154 15.26 9.85 -1.48
CA LYS A 154 13.88 9.46 -1.15
C LYS A 154 13.84 8.46 0.01
N ASP A 155 14.80 7.54 0.07
CA ASP A 155 14.86 6.53 1.11
C ASP A 155 15.30 7.11 2.46
N MET A 156 16.19 8.11 2.45
CA MET A 156 16.49 8.90 3.65
C MET A 156 15.25 9.63 4.15
N LEU A 157 14.45 10.22 3.25
CA LEU A 157 13.22 10.90 3.62
C LEU A 157 12.18 9.94 4.21
N LYS A 158 12.10 8.72 3.66
CA LYS A 158 11.25 7.63 4.17
C LYS A 158 11.72 7.08 5.52
N PHE A 159 13.03 6.99 5.73
CA PHE A 159 13.59 6.59 7.01
C PHE A 159 13.30 7.63 8.10
N ALA A 160 13.32 8.90 7.73
CA ALA A 160 13.07 9.99 8.65
C ALA A 160 11.58 10.17 8.94
N SER A 161 10.69 9.98 7.95
CA SER A 161 9.23 10.16 8.09
C SER A 161 8.58 9.27 9.14
#